data_AF-A0A936KQH6-F1
#
_entry.id   AF-A0A936KQH6-F1
#
_cell.length_a   1.000
_cell.length_b   1.000
_cell.length_c   1.000
_cell.angle_alpha   90.00
_cell.angle_beta   90.00
_cell.angle_gamma   90.00
#
_symmetry.space_group_name_H-M   'P 1'
#
loop_
_entity.id
_entity.type
_entity.pdbx_description
1 polymer ?
#
loop_
_entity_poly.entity_id
_entity_poly.type
_entity_poly.pdbx_seq_one_letter_code
_entity_poly.pdbx_strand_id
1 'polypeptide(L)' 'MPHRARDRWPLLCAGDEIVWVPGYRPAHPYRLTDKTRKIFYLSITRPPEKIPE' A
#
# COMPACT_ATOMS: atom_id res chain seq x y z
N MET A 1 1.61 3.13 13.89
CA MET A 1 2.71 2.21 13.53
C MET A 1 3.83 2.31 14.55
N PRO A 2 4.43 1.20 15.00
CA PRO A 2 5.63 1.22 15.84
C PRO A 2 6.77 1.97 15.15
N HIS A 3 7.53 2.78 15.90
CA HIS A 3 8.58 3.65 15.35
C HIS A 3 9.59 2.88 14.49
N ARG A 4 10.10 1.76 15.01
CA ARG A 4 11.08 0.88 14.33
C ARG A 4 10.63 0.33 12.98
N ALA A 5 9.32 0.21 12.76
CA ALA A 5 8.78 -0.32 11.51
C ALA A 5 8.66 0.76 10.44
N ARG A 6 8.65 2.05 10.82
CA ARG A 6 8.35 3.17 9.94
C ARG A 6 9.32 3.29 8.78
N ASP A 7 10.61 3.13 9.06
CA ASP A 7 11.67 3.30 8.05
C ASP A 7 11.66 2.22 6.97
N ARG A 8 11.07 1.05 7.27
CA ARG A 8 11.00 -0.10 6.35
C ARG A 8 9.59 -0.42 5.91
N TRP A 9 8.60 0.38 6.32
CA TRP A 9 7.22 0.10 5.98
C TRP A 9 7.00 0.42 4.50
N PRO A 10 6.40 -0.49 3.72
CA PRO A 10 6.11 -0.22 2.33
C PRO A 10 5.13 0.95 2.20
N LEU A 11 5.31 1.77 1.17
CA LEU A 11 4.39 2.84 0.81
C LEU A 11 3.95 2.61 -0.63
N LEU A 12 2.65 2.73 -0.90
CA LEU A 12 2.15 2.79 -2.25
C LEU A 12 2.09 4.25 -2.68
N CYS A 13 2.86 4.60 -3.71
CA CYS A 13 2.91 5.95 -4.26
C CYS A 13 2.39 5.98 -5.71
N ALA A 14 1.76 7.08 -6.08
CA ALA A 14 1.47 7.45 -7.46
C ALA A 14 2.28 8.72 -7.78
N GLY A 15 3.42 8.55 -8.44
CA GLY A 15 4.42 9.61 -8.54
C GLY A 15 4.91 10.00 -7.16
N ASP A 16 4.79 11.29 -6.83
CA ASP A 16 5.25 11.86 -5.56
C ASP A 16 4.19 11.80 -4.43
N GLU A 17 2.98 11.29 -4.72
CA GLU A 17 1.90 11.22 -3.75
C GLU A 17 1.79 9.85 -3.09
N ILE A 18 1.67 9.84 -1.75
CA ILE A 18 1.40 8.61 -0.99
C ILE A 18 -0.10 8.30 -1.05
N VAL A 19 -0.46 7.25 -1.78
CA VAL A 19 -1.84 6.79 -1.99
C VAL A 19 -2.32 5.91 -0.84
N TRP A 20 -1.45 5.01 -0.36
CA TRP A 20 -1.82 4.03 0.65
C TRP A 20 -0.61 3.59 1.47
N VAL A 21 -0.82 3.54 2.79
CA VAL A 21 0.09 2.85 3.72
C VAL A 21 -0.54 1.48 4.02
N PRO A 22 0.05 0.36 3.57
CA PRO A 22 -0.47 -0.98 3.78
C PRO A 22 -0.77 -1.25 5.26
N GLY A 23 -1.92 -1.85 5.53
CA GLY A 23 -2.43 -2.03 6.91
C GLY A 23 -3.15 -0.81 7.49
N TYR A 24 -3.22 0.31 6.75
CA TYR A 24 -4.01 1.50 7.10
C TYR A 24 -5.02 1.83 5.99
N ARG A 25 -5.82 2.87 6.20
CA ARG A 25 -6.78 3.35 5.19
C ARG A 25 -6.05 4.10 4.06
N PRO A 26 -6.52 4.01 2.80
CA PRO A 26 -6.04 4.86 1.71
C PRO A 26 -6.15 6.35 2.05
N ALA A 27 -5.26 7.16 1.48
CA ALA A 27 -5.29 8.60 1.62
C ALA A 27 -6.64 9.16 1.15
N HIS A 28 -7.06 10.28 1.75
CA HIS A 28 -8.40 10.84 1.55
C HIS A 28 -8.82 10.97 0.08
N PRO A 29 -7.97 11.48 -0.85
CA PRO A 29 -8.33 11.65 -2.26
C PRO A 29 -8.58 10.32 -2.99
N TYR A 30 -8.00 9.24 -2.49
CA TYR A 30 -7.96 7.91 -3.13
C TYR A 30 -8.97 6.93 -2.52
N ARG A 31 -9.92 7.41 -1.73
CA ARG A 31 -10.94 6.55 -1.12
C ARG A 31 -11.98 6.12 -2.15
N LEU A 32 -12.43 4.88 -1.97
CA LEU A 32 -13.54 4.36 -2.75
C LEU A 32 -14.83 5.08 -2.33
N THR A 33 -15.62 5.45 -3.32
CA THR A 33 -16.92 6.10 -3.16
C THR A 33 -17.93 5.40 -4.06
N ASP A 34 -19.21 5.70 -3.90
CA ASP A 34 -20.26 5.17 -4.77
C ASP A 34 -20.08 5.59 -6.24
N LYS A 35 -19.29 6.63 -6.50
CA LYS A 35 -18.95 7.10 -7.85
C LYS A 35 -17.75 6.37 -8.46
N THR A 36 -17.02 5.56 -7.69
CA THR A 36 -15.81 4.88 -8.16
C THR A 36 -16.17 3.79 -9.18
N ARG A 37 -15.64 3.91 -10.41
CA ARG A 37 -15.93 2.97 -11.52
C ARG A 37 -14.85 1.93 -11.77
N LYS A 38 -13.61 2.20 -11.34
CA LYS A 38 -12.45 1.33 -11.50
C LYS A 38 -11.66 1.32 -10.21
N ILE A 39 -11.12 0.16 -9.86
CA ILE A 39 -10.32 -0.03 -8.65
C ILE A 39 -9.02 -0.76 -9.01
N PHE A 40 -7.95 -0.41 -8.30
CA PHE A 40 -6.73 -1.21 -8.29
C PHE A 40 -6.71 -2.01 -7.00
N TYR A 41 -6.70 -3.33 -7.12
CA TYR A 41 -6.56 -4.23 -5.99
C TYR A 41 -5.08 -4.56 -5.81
N LEU A 42 -4.51 -4.14 -4.68
CA LEU A 42 -3.09 -4.30 -4.37
C LEU A 42 -2.97 -5.03 -3.03
N SER A 43 -2.11 -6.03 -2.99
CA SER A 43 -1.80 -6.79 -1.79
C SER A 43 -0.28 -6.85 -1.60
N ILE A 44 0.14 -6.87 -0.33
CA ILE A 44 1.53 -7.10 0.05
C ILE A 44 1.59 -8.40 0.80
N THR A 45 2.46 -9.28 0.34
CA THR A 45 2.79 -10.56 0.97
C THR A 45 4.26 -10.54 1.36
N ARG A 46 4.65 -11.44 2.27
CA ARG A 46 6.07 -11.70 2.48
C ARG A 46 6.65 -12.28 1.19
N PRO A 47 7.89 -11.92 0.82
CA PRO A 47 8.55 -12.58 -0.27
C PRO A 47 8.60 -14.10 0.02
N PRO A 48 8.50 -14.95 -1.02
CA PRO A 48 8.69 -16.37 -0.84
C PRO A 48 10.07 -16.62 -0.21
N GLU A 49 10.12 -17.56 0.73
CA GLU A 49 11.34 -17.89 1.47
C GLU A 49 12.29 -18.64 0.54
N LYS A 50 13.11 -17.88 -0.20
CA LYS A 50 14.05 -18.28 -1.27
C LYS A 50 13.39 -18.58 -2.63
N ILE A 51 13.91 -17.94 -3.67
CA ILE A 51 13.83 -18.44 -5.06
C ILE A 51 14.98 -19.46 -5.16
N PRO A 52 14.73 -20.75 -5.46
CA PRO A 52 15.82 -21.68 -5.74
C PRO A 52 16.62 -21.18 -6.94
N GLU A 53 17.94 -21.16 -6.81
CA GLU A 53 18.90 -20.92 -7.92
C GLU A 53 18.74 -21.95 -9.04
#